data_AF-A0A8H3FMS2-F1
#
_entry.id   AF-A0A8H3FMS2-F1
#
_cell.length_a   1.000
_cell.length_b   1.000
_cell.length_c   1.000
_cell.angle_alpha   90.00
_cell.angle_beta   90.00
_cell.angle_gamma   90.00
#
_symmetry.space_group_name_H-M   'P 1'
#
loop_
_entity.id
_entity.type
_entity.pdbx_description
1 polymer ?
#
loop_
_entity_poly.entity_id
_entity_poly.type
_entity_poly.pdbx_seq_one_letter_code
_entity_poly.pdbx_strand_id
1 'polypeptide(L)'
;MEEICFDASTWSEERPTEVKRALQTLVDLFARKIFHTPRPLQVHSVTNVKEVFRSLSAGRNPGKFVVEVQQQAQIPTTLTSKPGYYLDPNATYVIAGGLGGLGRSTARWMINRNAKDLILLSRSGANSVAIRAFLEDIRGHGIRVEAPACDVTDTRVMQDVLGRLIQEMSPIKGCVQGSMVGRDGLFENMSMEDWRDAVNCKTIGSWNLHSILPKGMDFFVLLSSASVLAGIRGQANYNAGNAYEDALARYRVARGEKAVSLNLGAMVEDGVLAENQTLLSRVLTYGVLDPIHREEFFGILDYYCDPATPILRPRESQVVFGIGRSEASGLENLDLTRHPILLELLQDRGSEAAVVSSANGDAIRFREKFSKSASLVDASNVVIQALIEKLSISIPTLQNDDVDTYKPIQSYGVDSLLAIELRNWIEKEFRANVAVFEIQGGSTFSTLGMLVAGRCEVQHAAWTT
;
A
#
# COMPACT_ATOMS: atom_id res chain seq x y z
N MET A 1 40.26 -11.66 -46.45
CA MET A 1 40.71 -11.51 -45.05
C MET A 1 39.50 -11.81 -44.19
N GLU A 2 39.57 -12.85 -43.38
CA GLU A 2 38.52 -13.13 -42.39
C GLU A 2 38.55 -12.01 -41.33
N GLU A 3 37.41 -11.37 -41.09
CA GLU A 3 37.27 -10.41 -40.00
C GLU A 3 37.24 -11.18 -38.69
N ILE A 4 38.26 -11.00 -37.86
CA ILE A 4 38.31 -11.53 -36.50
C ILE A 4 37.57 -10.54 -35.60
N CYS A 5 36.40 -10.93 -35.10
CA CYS A 5 35.70 -10.21 -34.04
C CYS A 5 36.19 -10.73 -32.67
N PHE A 6 36.52 -9.81 -31.76
CA PHE A 6 36.97 -10.14 -30.41
C PHE A 6 36.20 -9.34 -29.36
N ASP A 7 35.40 -10.04 -28.56
CA ASP A 7 34.71 -9.49 -27.39
C ASP A 7 35.37 -10.00 -26.11
N ALA A 8 36.05 -9.12 -25.40
CA ALA A 8 36.78 -9.46 -24.18
C ALA A 8 35.84 -9.82 -23.02
N SER A 9 34.62 -9.27 -22.98
CA SER A 9 33.63 -9.54 -21.92
C SER A 9 33.13 -10.98 -22.03
N THR A 10 32.63 -11.37 -23.20
CA THR A 10 32.14 -12.74 -23.45
C THR A 10 33.26 -13.76 -23.28
N TRP A 11 34.47 -13.45 -23.76
CA TRP A 11 35.62 -14.34 -23.58
C TRP A 11 35.99 -14.55 -22.10
N SER A 12 35.84 -13.52 -21.25
CA SER A 12 36.09 -13.63 -19.81
C SER A 12 35.06 -14.51 -19.09
N GLU A 13 33.80 -14.48 -19.50
CA GLU A 13 32.73 -15.28 -18.90
C GLU A 13 32.80 -16.75 -19.34
N GLU A 14 33.00 -17.00 -20.63
CA GLU A 14 32.96 -18.34 -21.20
C GLU A 14 34.28 -19.11 -21.07
N ARG A 15 35.42 -18.42 -21.04
CA ARG A 15 36.76 -19.04 -21.06
C ARG A 15 37.73 -18.49 -20.00
N PRO A 16 37.37 -18.53 -18.70
CA PRO A 16 38.15 -17.90 -17.63
C PRO A 16 39.59 -18.42 -17.53
N THR A 17 39.82 -19.69 -17.84
CA THR A 17 41.15 -20.32 -17.79
C THR A 17 42.09 -19.80 -18.88
N GLU A 18 41.56 -19.49 -20.07
CA GLU A 18 42.34 -18.90 -21.16
C GLU A 18 42.68 -17.44 -20.87
N VAL A 19 41.72 -16.68 -20.32
CA VAL A 19 41.92 -15.29 -19.89
C VAL A 19 43.01 -15.21 -18.84
N LYS A 20 43.00 -16.11 -17.84
CA LYS A 20 44.05 -16.18 -16.82
C LYS A 20 45.44 -16.37 -17.44
N ARG A 21 45.57 -17.29 -18.40
CA ARG A 21 46.85 -17.55 -19.09
C ARG A 21 47.30 -16.32 -19.88
N ALA A 22 46.40 -15.67 -20.58
CA ALA A 22 46.71 -14.46 -21.33
C ALA A 22 47.12 -13.29 -20.41
N LEU A 23 46.43 -13.09 -19.29
CA LEU A 23 46.79 -12.09 -18.28
C LEU A 23 48.19 -12.36 -17.70
N GLN A 24 48.53 -13.61 -17.43
CA GLN A 24 49.88 -13.98 -16.99
C GLN A 24 50.93 -13.59 -18.03
N THR A 25 50.69 -13.90 -19.31
CA THR A 25 51.56 -13.46 -20.41
C THR A 25 51.69 -11.93 -20.46
N LEU A 26 50.58 -11.19 -20.31
CA LEU A 26 50.60 -9.72 -20.29
C LEU A 26 51.47 -9.20 -19.14
N VAL A 27 51.31 -9.75 -17.92
CA VAL A 27 52.12 -9.39 -16.76
C VAL A 27 53.59 -9.67 -16.99
N ASP A 28 53.95 -10.80 -17.59
CA ASP A 28 55.34 -11.13 -17.93
C ASP A 28 55.94 -10.13 -18.93
N LEU A 29 55.16 -9.67 -19.91
CA LEU A 29 55.58 -8.65 -20.88
C LEU A 29 55.79 -7.28 -20.21
N PHE A 30 54.98 -6.90 -19.21
CA PHE A 30 55.24 -5.74 -18.38
C PHE A 30 56.49 -5.91 -17.51
N ALA A 31 56.69 -7.08 -16.89
CA ALA A 31 57.87 -7.37 -16.06
C ALA A 31 59.17 -7.31 -16.87
N ARG A 32 59.15 -7.78 -18.12
CA ARG A 32 60.26 -7.67 -19.08
C ARG A 32 60.43 -6.27 -19.68
N LYS A 33 59.60 -5.30 -19.27
CA LYS A 33 59.59 -3.92 -19.79
C LYS A 33 59.35 -3.84 -21.31
N ILE A 34 58.68 -4.83 -21.89
CA ILE A 34 58.25 -4.79 -23.29
C ILE A 34 56.99 -3.91 -23.41
N PHE A 35 56.09 -4.02 -22.42
CA PHE A 35 54.96 -3.12 -22.28
C PHE A 35 55.22 -2.04 -21.24
N HIS A 36 54.61 -0.88 -21.47
CA HIS A 36 54.70 0.31 -20.62
C HIS A 36 53.31 0.84 -20.33
N THR A 37 53.17 1.51 -19.18
CA THR A 37 51.90 2.18 -18.86
C THR A 37 51.64 3.29 -19.87
N PRO A 38 50.41 3.42 -20.36
CA PRO A 38 50.06 4.48 -21.31
C PRO A 38 50.29 5.85 -20.66
N ARG A 39 50.95 6.76 -21.39
CA ARG A 39 51.20 8.14 -20.96
C ARG A 39 50.82 9.10 -22.09
N PRO A 40 50.29 10.30 -21.77
CA PRO A 40 50.02 10.81 -20.43
C PRO A 40 48.78 10.16 -19.79
N LEU A 41 48.78 10.05 -18.46
CA LEU A 41 47.58 9.76 -17.68
C LEU A 41 46.89 11.08 -17.34
N GLN A 42 45.60 11.17 -17.64
CA GLN A 42 44.78 12.32 -17.26
C GLN A 42 44.00 11.92 -16.02
N VAL A 43 44.53 12.29 -14.85
CA VAL A 43 43.94 11.93 -13.55
C VAL A 43 42.95 13.01 -13.13
N HIS A 44 41.70 12.61 -12.86
CA HIS A 44 40.63 13.48 -12.41
C HIS A 44 39.97 12.92 -11.15
N SER A 45 39.51 13.80 -10.27
CA SER A 45 38.66 13.40 -9.13
C SER A 45 37.33 12.82 -9.62
N VAL A 46 36.79 11.84 -8.88
CA VAL A 46 35.44 11.28 -9.08
C VAL A 46 34.33 12.34 -9.06
N THR A 47 34.53 13.46 -8.38
CA THR A 47 33.59 14.60 -8.38
C THR A 47 33.39 15.18 -9.79
N ASN A 48 34.39 15.06 -10.67
CA ASN A 48 34.39 15.63 -12.01
C ASN A 48 34.11 14.56 -13.09
N VAL A 49 33.58 13.41 -12.70
CA VAL A 49 33.35 12.27 -13.61
C VAL A 49 32.50 12.66 -14.83
N LYS A 50 31.51 13.55 -14.66
CA LYS A 50 30.68 14.05 -15.78
C LYS A 50 31.51 14.77 -16.85
N GLU A 51 32.51 15.54 -16.44
CA GLU A 51 33.40 16.27 -17.35
C GLU A 51 34.35 15.33 -18.07
N VAL A 52 34.82 14.28 -17.39
CA VAL A 52 35.63 13.21 -17.98
C VAL A 52 34.86 12.50 -19.10
N PHE A 53 33.61 12.09 -18.85
CA PHE A 53 32.78 11.45 -19.88
C PHE A 53 32.46 12.39 -21.05
N ARG A 54 32.17 13.67 -20.79
CA ARG A 54 31.98 14.67 -21.86
C ARG A 54 33.24 14.82 -22.73
N SER A 55 34.41 14.86 -22.10
CA SER A 55 35.70 14.95 -22.79
C SER A 55 35.97 13.69 -23.61
N LEU A 56 35.64 12.50 -23.08
CA LEU A 56 35.74 11.22 -23.79
C LEU A 56 34.90 11.23 -25.08
N SER A 57 33.63 11.63 -24.99
CA SER A 57 32.72 11.70 -26.13
C SER A 57 33.10 12.75 -27.18
N ALA A 58 33.82 13.80 -26.78
CA ALA A 58 34.29 14.85 -27.68
C ALA A 58 35.51 14.47 -28.54
N GLY A 59 36.09 13.26 -28.35
CA GLY A 59 37.14 12.70 -29.19
C GLY A 59 38.52 13.39 -29.10
N ARG A 60 38.71 14.33 -28.17
CA ARG A 60 39.93 15.16 -28.06
C ARG A 60 40.86 14.68 -26.95
N ASN A 61 41.34 13.43 -26.99
CA ASN A 61 42.09 12.87 -25.85
C ASN A 61 43.38 12.14 -26.23
N PRO A 62 44.56 12.76 -26.07
CA PRO A 62 45.83 12.08 -26.17
C PRO A 62 46.14 11.39 -24.83
N GLY A 63 45.53 10.24 -24.54
CA GLY A 63 45.89 9.44 -23.36
C GLY A 63 44.74 8.73 -22.65
N LYS A 64 45.05 8.11 -21.51
CA LYS A 64 44.08 7.36 -20.69
C LYS A 64 43.58 8.26 -19.56
N PHE A 65 42.26 8.40 -19.44
CA PHE A 65 41.64 8.99 -18.27
C PHE A 65 41.66 8.01 -17.09
N VAL A 66 42.00 8.53 -15.92
CA VAL A 66 41.92 7.82 -14.65
C VAL A 66 41.05 8.65 -13.72
N VAL A 67 39.97 8.04 -13.23
CA VAL A 67 39.11 8.66 -12.23
C VAL A 67 39.57 8.18 -10.85
N GLU A 68 40.07 9.09 -10.04
CA GLU A 68 40.53 8.81 -8.68
C GLU A 68 39.39 9.00 -7.69
N VAL A 69 39.12 7.98 -6.88
CA VAL A 69 38.11 8.01 -5.82
C VAL A 69 38.79 8.35 -4.51
N GLN A 70 38.59 9.57 -4.02
CA GLN A 70 39.15 10.05 -2.75
C GLN A 70 38.15 9.84 -1.62
N GLN A 71 38.61 9.48 -0.42
CA GLN A 71 37.75 9.14 0.72
C GLN A 71 36.83 10.28 1.17
N GLN A 72 37.21 11.54 0.90
CA GLN A 72 36.43 12.73 1.25
C GLN A 72 35.55 13.25 0.11
N ALA A 73 35.58 12.60 -1.06
CA ALA A 73 34.82 13.06 -2.22
C ALA A 73 33.31 12.90 -1.97
N GLN A 74 32.57 14.00 -2.05
CA GLN A 74 31.11 13.98 -2.05
C GLN A 74 30.62 13.89 -3.50
N ILE A 75 29.92 12.81 -3.82
CA ILE A 75 29.30 12.61 -5.13
C ILE A 75 27.81 12.36 -4.98
N PRO A 76 26.97 12.87 -5.91
CA PRO A 76 25.60 12.44 -6.01
C PRO A 76 25.58 10.93 -6.28
N THR A 77 25.03 10.14 -5.36
CA THR A 77 24.79 8.72 -5.58
C THR A 77 23.33 8.52 -5.96
N THR A 78 23.08 7.61 -6.89
CA THR A 78 21.77 6.99 -7.00
C THR A 78 21.58 6.10 -5.77
N LEU A 79 20.48 6.28 -5.04
CA LEU A 79 20.08 5.32 -4.03
C LEU A 79 19.85 3.98 -4.74
N THR A 80 20.53 2.93 -4.30
CA THR A 80 20.24 1.58 -4.77
C THR A 80 18.86 1.21 -4.23
N SER A 81 17.82 1.40 -5.06
CA SER A 81 16.44 1.10 -4.69
C SER A 81 16.13 -0.40 -4.72
N LYS A 82 17.02 -1.21 -5.30
CA LYS A 82 16.88 -2.67 -5.31
C LYS A 82 17.40 -3.24 -3.97
N PRO A 83 16.56 -3.97 -3.22
CA PRO A 83 16.99 -4.58 -1.97
C PRO A 83 18.10 -5.60 -2.19
N GLY A 84 19.13 -5.53 -1.36
CA GLY A 84 20.37 -6.28 -1.48
C GLY A 84 20.32 -7.71 -0.92
N TYR A 85 19.13 -8.25 -0.64
CA TYR A 85 18.95 -9.57 -0.06
C TYR A 85 17.98 -10.44 -0.86
N TYR A 86 18.11 -11.75 -0.64
CA TYR A 86 17.20 -12.79 -1.10
C TYR A 86 16.69 -13.57 0.10
N LEU A 87 15.48 -14.10 -0.02
CA LEU A 87 14.94 -15.08 0.90
C LEU A 87 15.77 -16.37 0.80
N ASP A 88 15.98 -17.01 1.96
CA ASP A 88 16.71 -18.28 2.05
C ASP A 88 15.97 -19.35 1.23
N PRO A 89 16.60 -19.95 0.21
CA PRO A 89 15.98 -20.99 -0.59
C PRO A 89 15.82 -22.31 0.19
N ASN A 90 16.47 -22.47 1.33
CA ASN A 90 16.35 -23.63 2.23
C ASN A 90 15.45 -23.31 3.43
N ALA A 91 14.44 -22.46 3.23
CA ALA A 91 13.46 -22.10 4.25
C ALA A 91 12.05 -22.08 3.67
N THR A 92 11.09 -22.34 4.55
CA THR A 92 9.66 -22.30 4.24
C THR A 92 9.04 -20.99 4.70
N TYR A 93 8.13 -20.44 3.89
CA TYR A 93 7.38 -19.23 4.24
C TYR A 93 5.87 -19.52 4.26
N VAL A 94 5.21 -19.11 5.34
CA VAL A 94 3.79 -19.37 5.56
C VAL A 94 2.99 -18.11 5.22
N ILE A 95 1.92 -18.26 4.42
CA ILE A 95 0.99 -17.17 4.11
C ILE A 95 -0.41 -17.61 4.51
N ALA A 96 -0.94 -17.04 5.59
CA ALA A 96 -2.34 -17.19 5.96
C ALA A 96 -3.21 -16.27 5.11
N GLY A 97 -4.30 -16.82 4.55
CA GLY A 97 -5.02 -16.16 3.45
C GLY A 97 -4.25 -16.24 2.12
N GLY A 98 -3.30 -17.17 1.97
CA GLY A 98 -2.36 -17.24 0.86
C GLY A 98 -2.98 -17.46 -0.53
N LEU A 99 -4.24 -17.90 -0.59
CA LEU A 99 -4.98 -18.10 -1.83
C LEU A 99 -5.89 -16.92 -2.20
N GLY A 100 -6.00 -15.88 -1.37
CA GLY A 100 -6.67 -14.62 -1.72
C GLY A 100 -5.79 -13.71 -2.59
N GLY A 101 -6.35 -12.63 -3.16
CA GLY A 101 -5.61 -11.72 -4.06
C GLY A 101 -4.25 -11.24 -3.53
N LEU A 102 -4.22 -10.64 -2.34
CA LEU A 102 -2.98 -10.20 -1.68
C LEU A 102 -2.06 -11.36 -1.31
N GLY A 103 -2.61 -12.51 -0.89
CA GLY A 103 -1.84 -13.70 -0.57
C GLY A 103 -1.09 -14.24 -1.79
N ARG A 104 -1.76 -14.31 -2.94
CA ARG A 104 -1.16 -14.73 -4.22
C ARG A 104 -0.09 -13.74 -4.69
N SER A 105 -0.35 -12.44 -4.56
CA SER A 105 0.62 -11.38 -4.88
C SER A 105 1.87 -11.48 -4.00
N THR A 106 1.68 -11.68 -2.69
CA THR A 106 2.77 -11.91 -1.72
C THR A 106 3.56 -13.17 -2.05
N ALA A 107 2.90 -14.27 -2.41
CA ALA A 107 3.56 -15.51 -2.82
C ALA A 107 4.45 -15.30 -4.07
N ARG A 108 3.95 -14.59 -5.08
CA ARG A 108 4.74 -14.24 -6.28
C ARG A 108 5.94 -13.36 -5.93
N TRP A 109 5.76 -12.37 -5.05
CA TRP A 109 6.86 -11.56 -4.53
C TRP A 109 7.92 -12.41 -3.82
N MET A 110 7.52 -13.34 -2.94
CA MET A 110 8.45 -14.26 -2.26
C MET A 110 9.23 -15.13 -3.24
N ILE A 111 8.58 -15.66 -4.28
CA ILE A 111 9.23 -16.46 -5.33
C ILE A 111 10.27 -15.63 -6.09
N ASN A 112 9.92 -14.39 -6.46
CA ASN A 112 10.86 -13.45 -7.08
C ASN A 112 12.04 -13.09 -6.16
N ARG A 113 11.82 -13.20 -4.84
CA ARG A 113 12.85 -13.08 -3.80
C ARG A 113 13.59 -14.39 -3.49
N ASN A 114 13.48 -15.41 -4.36
CA ASN A 114 14.17 -16.69 -4.26
C ASN A 114 13.64 -17.65 -3.17
N ALA A 115 12.44 -17.42 -2.63
CA ALA A 115 11.78 -18.44 -1.81
C ALA A 115 11.49 -19.70 -2.66
N LYS A 116 11.79 -20.89 -2.13
CA LYS A 116 11.57 -22.17 -2.80
C LYS A 116 10.46 -23.02 -2.18
N ASP A 117 10.19 -22.81 -0.89
CA ASP A 117 9.17 -23.55 -0.14
C ASP A 117 8.10 -22.59 0.40
N LEU A 118 6.83 -22.80 0.03
CA LEU A 118 5.68 -22.00 0.46
C LEU A 118 4.55 -22.86 1.04
N ILE A 119 3.94 -22.39 2.12
CA ILE A 119 2.68 -22.93 2.68
C ILE A 119 1.60 -21.86 2.59
N LEU A 120 0.57 -22.09 1.77
CA LEU A 120 -0.54 -21.16 1.53
C LEU A 120 -1.80 -21.64 2.24
N LEU A 121 -2.04 -21.13 3.45
CA LEU A 121 -3.21 -21.53 4.26
C LEU A 121 -4.46 -20.80 3.79
N SER A 122 -5.55 -21.55 3.59
CA SER A 122 -6.88 -20.99 3.34
C SER A 122 -7.96 -21.99 3.70
N ARG A 123 -9.17 -21.53 4.07
CA ARG A 123 -10.29 -22.40 4.44
C ARG A 123 -10.64 -23.42 3.36
N SER A 124 -10.62 -22.99 2.10
CA SER A 124 -11.05 -23.82 0.96
C SER A 124 -9.92 -24.64 0.32
N GLY A 125 -8.64 -24.35 0.62
CA GLY A 125 -7.51 -24.99 -0.08
C GLY A 125 -7.58 -24.87 -1.61
N ALA A 126 -7.02 -25.84 -2.31
CA ALA A 126 -6.92 -25.88 -3.78
C ALA A 126 -8.23 -26.29 -4.51
N ASN A 127 -9.38 -25.78 -4.08
CA ASN A 127 -10.68 -26.24 -4.58
C ASN A 127 -11.14 -25.61 -5.91
N SER A 128 -10.62 -24.44 -6.30
CA SER A 128 -11.02 -23.78 -7.55
C SER A 128 -10.08 -24.09 -8.72
N VAL A 129 -10.59 -24.03 -9.95
CA VAL A 129 -9.78 -24.22 -11.16
C VAL A 129 -8.67 -23.16 -11.26
N ALA A 130 -9.00 -21.90 -11.01
CA ALA A 130 -8.03 -20.80 -11.04
C ALA A 130 -6.91 -20.98 -10.01
N ILE A 131 -7.24 -21.47 -8.80
CA ILE A 131 -6.24 -21.73 -7.77
C ILE A 131 -5.37 -22.93 -8.12
N ARG A 132 -5.93 -24.01 -8.68
CA ARG A 132 -5.13 -25.15 -9.15
C ARG A 132 -4.14 -24.74 -10.25
N ALA A 133 -4.60 -23.96 -11.23
CA ALA A 133 -3.74 -23.41 -12.28
C ALA A 133 -2.62 -22.53 -11.71
N PHE A 134 -2.92 -21.70 -10.71
CA PHE A 134 -1.91 -20.89 -10.00
C PHE A 134 -0.86 -21.75 -9.27
N LEU A 135 -1.28 -22.81 -8.60
CA LEU A 135 -0.36 -23.72 -7.91
C LEU A 135 0.49 -24.54 -8.90
N GLU A 136 -0.08 -24.94 -10.03
CA GLU A 136 0.64 -25.62 -11.12
C GLU A 136 1.67 -24.70 -11.77
N ASP A 137 1.32 -23.44 -12.03
CA ASP A 137 2.24 -22.39 -12.52
C ASP A 137 3.45 -22.26 -11.57
N ILE A 138 3.20 -22.11 -10.27
CA ILE A 138 4.26 -22.02 -9.25
C ILE A 138 5.14 -23.28 -9.24
N ARG A 139 4.54 -24.48 -9.26
CA ARG A 139 5.28 -25.75 -9.28
C ARG A 139 6.12 -25.91 -10.54
N GLY A 140 5.64 -25.40 -11.68
CA GLY A 140 6.36 -25.38 -12.95
C GLY A 140 7.67 -24.59 -12.89
N HIS A 141 7.80 -23.64 -11.97
CA HIS A 141 9.02 -22.88 -11.71
C HIS A 141 9.96 -23.54 -10.68
N GLY A 142 9.73 -24.81 -10.34
CA GLY A 142 10.54 -25.56 -9.38
C GLY A 142 10.34 -25.13 -7.93
N ILE A 143 9.22 -24.48 -7.62
CA ILE A 143 8.85 -24.05 -6.26
C ILE A 143 7.96 -25.12 -5.63
N ARG A 144 8.30 -25.56 -4.42
CA ARG A 144 7.43 -26.43 -3.63
C ARG A 144 6.37 -25.57 -2.95
N VAL A 145 5.11 -25.80 -3.31
CA VAL A 145 3.97 -25.10 -2.71
C VAL A 145 2.92 -26.07 -2.20
N GLU A 146 2.61 -25.94 -0.92
CA GLU A 146 1.55 -26.66 -0.22
C GLU A 146 0.39 -25.71 0.07
N ALA A 147 -0.83 -26.09 -0.31
CA ALA A 147 -2.02 -25.25 -0.15
C ALA A 147 -3.16 -26.01 0.54
N PRO A 148 -2.96 -26.43 1.81
CA PRO A 148 -3.95 -27.22 2.54
C PRO A 148 -5.21 -26.39 2.83
N ALA A 149 -6.36 -27.09 2.85
CA ALA A 149 -7.57 -26.53 3.44
C ALA A 149 -7.38 -26.43 4.96
N CYS A 150 -7.27 -25.21 5.47
CA CYS A 150 -7.00 -24.92 6.87
C CYS A 150 -7.66 -23.58 7.23
N ASP A 151 -8.62 -23.62 8.16
CA ASP A 151 -9.09 -22.42 8.84
C ASP A 151 -8.08 -22.05 9.92
N VAL A 152 -7.50 -20.86 9.85
CA VAL A 152 -6.51 -20.39 10.84
C VAL A 152 -7.11 -20.20 12.23
N THR A 153 -8.43 -20.10 12.35
CA THR A 153 -9.13 -20.00 13.63
C THR A 153 -9.29 -21.36 14.32
N ASP A 154 -9.19 -22.47 13.57
CA ASP A 154 -9.22 -23.82 14.12
C ASP A 154 -7.80 -24.27 14.53
N THR A 155 -7.50 -24.12 15.81
CA THR A 155 -6.18 -24.46 16.37
C THR A 155 -5.81 -25.92 16.13
N ARG A 156 -6.78 -26.86 16.17
CA ARG A 156 -6.50 -28.29 16.04
C ARG A 156 -6.15 -28.65 14.60
N VAL A 157 -6.98 -28.20 13.65
CA VAL A 157 -6.71 -28.41 12.23
C VAL A 157 -5.37 -27.82 11.84
N MET A 158 -5.05 -26.62 12.35
CA MET A 158 -3.78 -25.97 12.08
C MET A 158 -2.58 -26.71 12.68
N GLN A 159 -2.70 -27.24 13.90
CA GLN A 159 -1.67 -28.10 14.51
C GLN A 159 -1.45 -29.38 13.70
N ASP A 160 -2.52 -30.04 13.25
CA ASP A 160 -2.43 -31.28 12.47
C ASP A 160 -1.78 -31.02 11.10
N VAL A 161 -2.21 -29.95 10.41
CA VAL A 161 -1.68 -29.57 9.10
C VAL A 161 -0.20 -29.15 9.18
N LEU A 162 0.13 -28.21 10.07
CA LEU A 162 1.51 -27.72 10.19
C LEU A 162 2.42 -28.76 10.81
N GLY A 163 1.94 -29.56 11.76
CA GLY A 163 2.71 -30.65 12.37
C GLY A 163 3.20 -31.66 11.35
N ARG A 164 2.38 -32.00 10.35
CA ARG A 164 2.79 -32.84 9.22
C ARG A 164 3.77 -32.13 8.29
N LEU A 165 3.44 -30.92 7.85
CA LEU A 165 4.25 -30.19 6.85
C LEU A 165 5.65 -29.82 7.37
N ILE A 166 5.78 -29.46 8.65
CA ILE A 166 7.07 -29.11 9.28
C ILE A 166 8.07 -30.28 9.26
N GLN A 167 7.59 -31.53 9.25
CA GLN A 167 8.46 -32.71 9.13
C GLN A 167 8.95 -32.95 7.71
N GLU A 168 8.23 -32.45 6.71
CA GLU A 168 8.47 -32.74 5.30
C GLU A 168 9.18 -31.57 4.59
N MET A 169 9.15 -30.36 5.13
CA MET A 169 9.60 -29.12 4.49
C MET A 169 10.78 -28.48 5.23
N SER A 170 11.46 -27.53 4.57
CA SER A 170 12.54 -26.76 5.17
C SER A 170 12.07 -25.92 6.37
N PRO A 171 12.96 -25.51 7.30
CA PRO A 171 12.57 -24.73 8.48
C PRO A 171 11.77 -23.47 8.12
N ILE A 172 10.73 -23.18 8.90
CA ILE A 172 9.91 -21.98 8.69
C ILE A 172 10.68 -20.75 9.16
N LYS A 173 10.94 -19.79 8.27
CA LYS A 173 11.65 -18.54 8.59
C LYS A 173 10.81 -17.29 8.42
N GLY A 174 9.60 -17.38 7.87
CA GLY A 174 8.74 -16.20 7.77
C GLY A 174 7.27 -16.53 7.70
N CYS A 175 6.46 -15.59 8.16
CA CYS A 175 5.01 -15.69 8.12
C CYS A 175 4.41 -14.34 7.70
N VAL A 176 3.42 -14.40 6.81
CA VAL A 176 2.54 -13.28 6.48
C VAL A 176 1.11 -13.68 6.81
N GLN A 177 0.47 -12.91 7.68
CA GLN A 177 -0.93 -13.08 8.01
C GLN A 177 -1.77 -12.06 7.23
N GLY A 178 -2.40 -12.53 6.15
CA GLY A 178 -3.29 -11.77 5.28
C GLY A 178 -4.73 -12.30 5.21
N SER A 179 -5.15 -13.19 6.13
CA SER A 179 -6.51 -13.69 6.19
C SER A 179 -7.47 -12.58 6.63
N MET A 180 -8.58 -12.47 5.90
CA MET A 180 -9.62 -11.48 6.14
C MET A 180 -10.96 -12.10 5.77
N VAL A 181 -12.00 -11.75 6.52
CA VAL A 181 -13.40 -11.92 6.12
C VAL A 181 -14.10 -10.57 6.20
N GLY A 182 -14.64 -10.08 5.07
CA GLY A 182 -15.39 -8.83 5.02
C GLY A 182 -16.83 -9.03 5.47
N ARG A 183 -17.26 -8.31 6.50
CA ARG A 183 -18.62 -8.35 7.07
C ARG A 183 -19.07 -6.94 7.48
N ASP A 184 -18.98 -6.02 6.53
CA ASP A 184 -19.25 -4.61 6.79
C ASP A 184 -20.74 -4.39 7.07
N GLY A 185 -21.05 -3.57 8.06
CA GLY A 185 -22.41 -3.25 8.48
C GLY A 185 -22.43 -2.23 9.60
N LEU A 186 -23.50 -1.43 9.67
CA LEU A 186 -23.69 -0.52 10.80
C LEU A 186 -23.67 -1.31 12.10
N PHE A 187 -23.00 -0.79 13.13
CA PHE A 187 -22.78 -1.52 14.39
C PHE A 187 -24.09 -2.00 15.03
N GLU A 188 -25.15 -1.18 14.97
CA GLU A 188 -26.48 -1.52 15.48
C GLU A 188 -27.15 -2.71 14.77
N ASN A 189 -26.77 -2.98 13.52
CA ASN A 189 -27.32 -4.05 12.69
C ASN A 189 -26.34 -5.22 12.52
N MET A 190 -25.15 -5.13 13.12
CA MET A 190 -24.10 -6.13 12.96
C MET A 190 -24.44 -7.35 13.81
N SER A 191 -24.62 -8.51 13.16
CA SER A 191 -24.89 -9.74 13.88
C SER A 191 -23.64 -10.23 14.63
N MET A 192 -23.84 -11.06 15.66
CA MET A 192 -22.72 -11.68 16.36
C MET A 192 -21.91 -12.63 15.45
N GLU A 193 -22.55 -13.20 14.43
CA GLU A 193 -21.89 -14.04 13.42
C GLU A 193 -20.96 -13.19 12.54
N ASP A 194 -21.46 -12.08 12.00
CA ASP A 194 -20.67 -11.11 11.22
C ASP A 194 -19.48 -10.58 12.02
N TRP A 195 -19.68 -10.32 13.32
CA TRP A 195 -18.60 -9.94 14.22
C TRP A 195 -17.55 -11.05 14.36
N ARG A 196 -17.98 -12.28 14.68
CA ARG A 196 -17.05 -13.42 14.88
C ARG A 196 -16.26 -13.72 13.62
N ASP A 197 -16.90 -13.74 12.47
CA ASP A 197 -16.26 -14.03 11.18
C ASP A 197 -15.11 -13.05 10.88
N ALA A 198 -15.41 -11.74 10.96
CA ALA A 198 -14.44 -10.70 10.64
C ALA A 198 -13.34 -10.57 11.71
N VAL A 199 -13.69 -10.73 12.99
CA VAL A 199 -12.74 -10.56 14.10
C VAL A 199 -11.86 -11.78 14.28
N ASN A 200 -12.42 -13.00 14.30
CA ASN A 200 -11.67 -14.21 14.68
C ASN A 200 -10.55 -14.56 13.72
N CYS A 201 -10.72 -14.30 12.41
CA CYS A 201 -9.66 -14.57 11.43
C CYS A 201 -8.37 -13.76 11.72
N LYS A 202 -8.51 -12.56 12.31
CA LYS A 202 -7.41 -11.67 12.69
C LYS A 202 -6.99 -11.79 14.15
N THR A 203 -7.90 -12.17 15.05
CA THR A 203 -7.57 -12.36 16.46
C THR A 203 -7.06 -13.77 16.73
N ILE A 204 -7.97 -14.75 16.75
CA ILE A 204 -7.69 -16.16 16.99
C ILE A 204 -6.72 -16.68 15.93
N GLY A 205 -6.93 -16.35 14.66
CA GLY A 205 -6.05 -16.76 13.57
C GLY A 205 -4.60 -16.31 13.75
N SER A 206 -4.39 -15.04 14.07
CA SER A 206 -3.05 -14.50 14.30
C SER A 206 -2.41 -15.04 15.58
N TRP A 207 -3.20 -15.27 16.64
CA TRP A 207 -2.72 -15.90 17.86
C TRP A 207 -2.29 -17.36 17.64
N ASN A 208 -3.06 -18.11 16.86
CA ASN A 208 -2.71 -19.48 16.48
C ASN A 208 -1.40 -19.52 15.68
N LEU A 209 -1.22 -18.61 14.70
CA LEU A 209 0.04 -18.47 13.95
C LEU A 209 1.20 -18.11 14.87
N HIS A 210 0.98 -17.19 15.81
CA HIS A 210 2.00 -16.84 16.80
C HIS A 210 2.39 -18.03 17.68
N SER A 211 1.43 -18.85 18.11
CA SER A 211 1.63 -19.91 19.10
C SER A 211 2.17 -21.20 18.50
N ILE A 212 1.80 -21.53 17.26
CA ILE A 212 2.13 -22.82 16.61
C ILE A 212 3.42 -22.72 15.79
N LEU A 213 3.69 -21.59 15.15
CA LEU A 213 4.90 -21.43 14.32
C LEU A 213 6.16 -21.32 15.19
N PRO A 214 7.33 -21.73 14.66
CA PRO A 214 8.58 -21.65 15.41
C PRO A 214 8.96 -20.20 15.76
N LYS A 215 9.72 -20.05 16.84
CA LYS A 215 10.30 -18.76 17.23
C LYS A 215 11.57 -18.47 16.43
N GLY A 216 11.99 -17.20 16.42
CA GLY A 216 13.22 -16.78 15.76
C GLY A 216 13.14 -16.70 14.23
N MET A 217 11.92 -16.52 13.69
CA MET A 217 11.71 -16.23 12.27
C MET A 217 12.37 -14.89 11.86
N ASP A 218 12.78 -14.81 10.59
CA ASP A 218 13.34 -13.61 9.96
C ASP A 218 12.32 -12.48 9.87
N PHE A 219 11.03 -12.80 9.76
CA PHE A 219 9.93 -11.83 9.81
C PHE A 219 8.60 -12.47 10.22
N PHE A 220 7.72 -11.64 10.81
CA PHE A 220 6.32 -11.98 11.06
C PHE A 220 5.44 -10.76 10.74
N VAL A 221 4.81 -10.78 9.58
CA VAL A 221 4.04 -9.65 9.05
C VAL A 221 2.55 -9.87 9.29
N LEU A 222 1.89 -8.89 9.87
CA LEU A 222 0.44 -8.84 10.06
C LEU A 222 -0.11 -7.77 9.11
N LEU A 223 -0.96 -8.16 8.16
CA LEU A 223 -1.59 -7.23 7.22
C LEU A 223 -2.85 -6.64 7.87
N SER A 224 -2.65 -5.50 8.53
CA SER A 224 -3.67 -4.67 9.16
C SER A 224 -4.18 -3.61 8.18
N SER A 225 -4.95 -2.63 8.65
CA SER A 225 -5.44 -1.52 7.83
C SER A 225 -5.31 -0.17 8.52
N ALA A 226 -5.04 0.86 7.72
CA ALA A 226 -5.11 2.25 8.17
C ALA A 226 -6.53 2.66 8.62
N SER A 227 -7.57 1.88 8.25
CA SER A 227 -8.94 2.07 8.72
C SER A 227 -9.08 1.97 10.25
N VAL A 228 -8.17 1.27 10.94
CA VAL A 228 -8.14 1.18 12.42
C VAL A 228 -7.98 2.56 13.05
N LEU A 229 -7.12 3.38 12.44
CA LEU A 229 -6.81 4.70 12.93
C LEU A 229 -7.89 5.67 12.46
N ALA A 230 -8.25 5.57 11.18
CA ALA A 230 -9.09 6.57 10.55
C ALA A 230 -10.60 6.33 10.66
N GLY A 231 -11.04 5.19 11.21
CA GLY A 231 -12.43 4.92 11.55
C GLY A 231 -13.40 4.98 10.37
N ILE A 232 -13.48 3.89 9.60
CA ILE A 232 -14.47 3.76 8.52
C ILE A 232 -15.82 3.28 9.08
N ARG A 233 -16.90 3.98 8.70
CA ARG A 233 -18.26 3.62 9.11
C ARG A 233 -18.63 2.25 8.56
N GLY A 234 -19.21 1.41 9.42
CA GLY A 234 -19.61 0.05 9.07
C GLY A 234 -18.52 -1.01 9.25
N GLN A 235 -17.28 -0.62 9.62
CA GLN A 235 -16.15 -1.53 9.74
C GLN A 235 -15.71 -1.76 11.20
N ALA A 236 -16.66 -1.73 12.14
CA ALA A 236 -16.36 -1.88 13.57
C ALA A 236 -15.69 -3.23 13.89
N ASN A 237 -16.20 -4.33 13.33
CA ASN A 237 -15.62 -5.66 13.44
C ASN A 237 -14.26 -5.78 12.75
N TYR A 238 -14.13 -5.28 11.51
CA TYR A 238 -12.87 -5.29 10.77
C TYR A 238 -11.77 -4.54 11.51
N ASN A 239 -12.07 -3.34 12.01
CA ASN A 239 -11.15 -2.52 12.80
C ASN A 239 -10.79 -3.17 14.13
N ALA A 240 -11.72 -3.87 14.79
CA ALA A 240 -11.41 -4.59 16.02
C ALA A 240 -10.40 -5.73 15.79
N GLY A 241 -10.54 -6.49 14.70
CA GLY A 241 -9.58 -7.52 14.30
C GLY A 241 -8.19 -6.95 13.99
N ASN A 242 -8.13 -5.90 13.17
CA ASN A 242 -6.87 -5.23 12.81
C ASN A 242 -6.18 -4.57 14.03
N ALA A 243 -6.93 -3.93 14.93
CA ALA A 243 -6.38 -3.34 16.15
C ALA A 243 -5.74 -4.39 17.08
N TYR A 244 -6.28 -5.61 17.09
CA TYR A 244 -5.65 -6.73 17.79
C TYR A 244 -4.32 -7.13 17.15
N GLU A 245 -4.24 -7.21 15.82
CA GLU A 245 -2.98 -7.49 15.12
C GLU A 245 -1.92 -6.42 15.42
N ASP A 246 -2.33 -5.15 15.45
CA ASP A 246 -1.46 -4.05 15.86
C ASP A 246 -0.92 -4.29 17.28
N ALA A 247 -1.74 -4.74 18.22
CA ALA A 247 -1.31 -5.09 19.58
C ALA A 247 -0.42 -6.34 19.62
N LEU A 248 -0.72 -7.35 18.80
CA LEU A 248 0.04 -8.60 18.73
C LEU A 248 1.46 -8.36 18.19
N ALA A 249 1.63 -7.48 17.20
CA ALA A 249 2.95 -7.09 16.72
C ALA A 249 3.81 -6.50 17.85
N ARG A 250 3.25 -5.56 18.63
CA ARG A 250 3.94 -4.97 19.79
C ARG A 250 4.29 -6.01 20.84
N TYR A 251 3.37 -6.95 21.09
CA TYR A 251 3.58 -8.05 22.02
C TYR A 251 4.74 -8.95 21.58
N ARG A 252 4.75 -9.41 20.32
CA ARG A 252 5.84 -10.25 19.77
C ARG A 252 7.19 -9.56 19.85
N VAL A 253 7.24 -8.29 19.49
CA VAL A 253 8.46 -7.48 19.59
C VAL A 253 8.94 -7.33 21.04
N ALA A 254 8.03 -7.08 21.98
CA ALA A 254 8.37 -7.05 23.41
C ALA A 254 8.84 -8.42 23.95
N ARG A 255 8.51 -9.51 23.26
CA ARG A 255 8.99 -10.86 23.55
C ARG A 255 10.36 -11.19 22.94
N GLY A 256 10.97 -10.26 22.20
CA GLY A 256 12.24 -10.46 21.50
C GLY A 256 12.09 -11.19 20.17
N GLU A 257 10.89 -11.18 19.58
CA GLU A 257 10.63 -11.78 18.27
C GLU A 257 10.32 -10.69 17.24
N LYS A 258 10.79 -10.89 16.00
CA LYS A 258 10.48 -9.94 14.92
C LYS A 258 9.00 -9.99 14.57
N ALA A 259 8.36 -8.83 14.51
CA ALA A 259 7.01 -8.68 13.98
C ALA A 259 6.75 -7.24 13.54
N VAL A 260 5.86 -7.07 12.56
CA VAL A 260 5.33 -5.76 12.16
C VAL A 260 3.84 -5.90 11.80
N SER A 261 3.04 -4.94 12.24
CA SER A 261 1.69 -4.71 11.72
C SER A 261 1.73 -3.61 10.67
N LEU A 262 1.29 -3.95 9.47
CA LEU A 262 1.23 -3.03 8.34
C LEU A 262 -0.20 -2.52 8.21
N ASN A 263 -0.49 -1.31 8.69
CA ASN A 263 -1.77 -0.65 8.52
C ASN A 263 -1.83 -0.07 7.10
N LEU A 264 -2.32 -0.88 6.16
CA LEU A 264 -2.38 -0.52 4.74
C LEU A 264 -3.65 0.29 4.40
N GLY A 265 -3.49 1.24 3.48
CA GLY A 265 -4.56 1.93 2.77
C GLY A 265 -5.28 1.04 1.76
N ALA A 266 -5.90 1.65 0.75
CA ALA A 266 -6.72 0.93 -0.21
C ALA A 266 -5.85 0.19 -1.25
N MET A 267 -5.73 -1.13 -1.14
CA MET A 267 -5.02 -1.93 -2.15
C MET A 267 -5.79 -1.95 -3.48
N VAL A 268 -5.25 -1.32 -4.51
CA VAL A 268 -5.98 -1.08 -5.78
C VAL A 268 -5.83 -2.19 -6.82
N GLU A 269 -4.73 -2.95 -6.77
CA GLU A 269 -4.39 -3.95 -7.79
C GLU A 269 -4.54 -5.41 -7.32
N ASP A 270 -4.55 -5.64 -6.01
CA ASP A 270 -4.63 -6.96 -5.40
C ASP A 270 -5.53 -6.94 -4.16
N GLY A 271 -6.24 -8.05 -3.92
CA GLY A 271 -7.09 -8.22 -2.74
C GLY A 271 -8.57 -7.94 -3.02
N VAL A 272 -9.35 -7.84 -1.95
CA VAL A 272 -10.82 -7.79 -2.01
C VAL A 272 -11.33 -6.57 -2.79
N LEU A 273 -10.63 -5.43 -2.70
CA LEU A 273 -11.03 -4.21 -3.41
C LEU A 273 -10.80 -4.33 -4.92
N ALA A 274 -9.64 -4.85 -5.35
CA ALA A 274 -9.36 -5.09 -6.77
C ALA A 274 -10.33 -6.10 -7.41
N GLU A 275 -10.81 -7.08 -6.63
CA GLU A 275 -11.80 -8.07 -7.07
C GLU A 275 -13.25 -7.52 -7.05
N ASN A 276 -13.49 -6.33 -6.47
CA ASN A 276 -14.81 -5.68 -6.40
C ASN A 276 -14.70 -4.17 -6.65
N GLN A 277 -14.83 -3.76 -7.93
CA GLN A 277 -14.70 -2.36 -8.34
C GLN A 277 -15.70 -1.42 -7.63
N THR A 278 -16.92 -1.88 -7.34
CA THR A 278 -17.91 -1.09 -6.60
C THR A 278 -17.43 -0.79 -5.19
N LEU A 279 -16.87 -1.79 -4.50
CA LEU A 279 -16.31 -1.61 -3.16
C LEU A 279 -15.05 -0.73 -3.19
N LEU A 280 -14.17 -0.90 -4.18
CA LEU A 280 -12.99 -0.05 -4.35
C LEU A 280 -13.38 1.41 -4.53
N SER A 281 -14.30 1.71 -5.45
CA SER A 281 -14.81 3.07 -5.66
C SER A 281 -15.36 3.65 -4.36
N ARG A 282 -16.15 2.89 -3.59
CA ARG A 282 -16.68 3.32 -2.29
C ARG A 282 -15.60 3.60 -1.25
N VAL A 283 -14.57 2.78 -1.16
CA VAL A 283 -13.47 2.97 -0.19
C VAL A 283 -12.66 4.22 -0.54
N LEU A 284 -12.31 4.39 -1.81
CA LEU A 284 -11.61 5.59 -2.29
C LEU A 284 -12.48 6.85 -2.14
N THR A 285 -13.80 6.72 -2.31
CA THR A 285 -14.77 7.80 -2.11
C THR A 285 -14.72 8.39 -0.71
N TYR A 286 -14.54 7.56 0.33
CA TYR A 286 -14.44 8.09 1.69
C TYR A 286 -13.26 9.05 1.85
N GLY A 287 -12.26 8.99 0.96
CA GLY A 287 -11.10 9.89 0.96
C GLY A 287 -10.23 9.75 2.20
N VAL A 288 -10.44 8.68 2.98
CA VAL A 288 -9.74 8.39 4.23
C VAL A 288 -8.49 7.53 3.98
N LEU A 289 -8.60 6.60 3.03
CA LEU A 289 -7.52 5.70 2.64
C LEU A 289 -7.02 6.10 1.25
N ASP A 290 -5.74 6.44 1.18
CA ASP A 290 -5.06 6.63 -0.09
C ASP A 290 -4.79 5.26 -0.74
N PRO A 291 -4.77 5.21 -2.07
CA PRO A 291 -4.44 3.98 -2.79
C PRO A 291 -3.02 3.53 -2.50
N ILE A 292 -2.82 2.21 -2.38
CA ILE A 292 -1.51 1.57 -2.36
C ILE A 292 -1.41 0.66 -3.58
N HIS A 293 -0.38 0.92 -4.38
CA HIS A 293 -0.04 0.12 -5.56
C HIS A 293 0.80 -1.11 -5.19
N ARG A 294 0.80 -2.10 -6.07
CA ARG A 294 1.53 -3.36 -5.85
C ARG A 294 3.03 -3.13 -5.63
N GLU A 295 3.64 -2.21 -6.39
CA GLU A 295 5.06 -1.90 -6.28
C GLU A 295 5.40 -1.29 -4.92
N GLU A 296 4.53 -0.43 -4.38
CA GLU A 296 4.69 0.16 -3.05
C GLU A 296 4.56 -0.92 -1.97
N PHE A 297 3.57 -1.79 -2.09
CA PHE A 297 3.40 -2.93 -1.19
C PHE A 297 4.62 -3.86 -1.20
N PHE A 298 5.18 -4.15 -2.38
CA PHE A 298 6.41 -4.94 -2.49
C PHE A 298 7.61 -4.22 -1.90
N GLY A 299 7.73 -2.90 -2.06
CA GLY A 299 8.76 -2.09 -1.40
C GLY A 299 8.65 -2.13 0.13
N ILE A 300 7.43 -2.16 0.68
CA ILE A 300 7.20 -2.33 2.12
C ILE A 300 7.65 -3.73 2.58
N LEU A 301 7.26 -4.78 1.86
CA LEU A 301 7.69 -6.15 2.16
C LEU A 301 9.21 -6.30 2.05
N ASP A 302 9.83 -5.68 1.05
CA ASP A 302 11.27 -5.64 0.86
C ASP A 302 12.01 -5.04 2.07
N TYR A 303 11.42 -4.07 2.77
CA TYR A 303 12.04 -3.53 3.98
C TYR A 303 11.83 -4.43 5.20
N TYR A 304 10.60 -4.86 5.44
CA TYR A 304 10.24 -5.57 6.68
C TYR A 304 10.54 -7.06 6.67
N CYS A 305 10.77 -7.66 5.51
CA CYS A 305 11.13 -9.06 5.37
C CYS A 305 12.65 -9.29 5.21
N ASP A 306 13.47 -8.24 5.30
CA ASP A 306 14.93 -8.37 5.30
C ASP A 306 15.40 -9.07 6.59
N PRO A 307 16.08 -10.24 6.51
CA PRO A 307 16.64 -10.91 7.68
C PRO A 307 17.63 -10.04 8.48
N ALA A 308 18.26 -9.04 7.85
CA ALA A 308 19.16 -8.10 8.50
C ALA A 308 18.42 -7.01 9.30
N THR A 309 17.12 -6.79 9.06
CA THR A 309 16.33 -5.84 9.84
C THR A 309 16.32 -6.25 11.31
N PRO A 310 16.77 -5.38 12.24
CA PRO A 310 16.81 -5.72 13.66
C PRO A 310 15.40 -5.90 14.21
N ILE A 311 15.29 -6.53 15.38
CA ILE A 311 14.01 -6.54 16.12
C ILE A 311 13.66 -5.08 16.42
N LEU A 312 12.49 -4.65 15.93
CA LEU A 312 11.98 -3.30 16.11
C LEU A 312 11.76 -2.99 17.60
N ARG A 313 11.49 -1.74 17.97
CA ARG A 313 10.92 -1.43 19.28
C ARG A 313 9.41 -1.64 19.25
N PRO A 314 8.74 -1.92 20.38
CA PRO A 314 7.28 -2.09 20.40
C PRO A 314 6.48 -0.90 19.84
N ARG A 315 7.04 0.31 19.81
CA ARG A 315 6.38 1.48 19.20
C ARG A 315 6.59 1.57 17.68
N GLU A 316 7.62 0.92 17.16
CA GLU A 316 8.01 0.90 15.74
C GLU A 316 7.38 -0.29 15.00
N SER A 317 6.78 -1.25 15.70
CA SER A 317 6.19 -2.46 15.13
C SER A 317 4.79 -2.28 14.54
N GLN A 318 4.28 -1.05 14.50
CA GLN A 318 3.04 -0.69 13.81
C GLN A 318 3.35 0.48 12.89
N VAL A 319 3.09 0.31 11.60
CA VAL A 319 3.36 1.34 10.59
C VAL A 319 2.17 1.53 9.68
N VAL A 320 1.97 2.77 9.25
CA VAL A 320 0.77 3.21 8.53
C VAL A 320 1.19 3.66 7.14
N PHE A 321 0.54 3.11 6.12
CA PHE A 321 0.72 3.47 4.73
C PHE A 321 -0.64 3.81 4.12
N GLY A 322 -0.68 4.76 3.20
CA GLY A 322 -1.90 5.09 2.45
C GLY A 322 -3.02 5.66 3.34
N ILE A 323 -2.71 6.60 4.24
CA ILE A 323 -3.71 7.39 4.97
C ILE A 323 -3.80 8.78 4.35
N GLY A 324 -5.03 9.25 4.09
CA GLY A 324 -5.29 10.51 3.39
C GLY A 324 -4.59 11.70 4.03
N ARG A 325 -3.94 12.56 3.22
CA ARG A 325 -3.18 13.73 3.72
C ARG A 325 -3.89 15.08 3.47
N SER A 326 -4.76 15.16 2.46
CA SER A 326 -5.39 16.40 1.97
C SER A 326 -6.45 17.00 2.90
N GLU A 327 -6.73 18.30 2.79
CA GLU A 327 -7.87 18.97 3.44
C GLU A 327 -9.23 18.37 3.02
N ALA A 328 -9.32 17.79 1.82
CA ALA A 328 -10.50 17.08 1.33
C ALA A 328 -10.57 15.61 1.77
N SER A 329 -9.60 15.13 2.57
CA SER A 329 -9.64 13.77 3.12
C SER A 329 -10.80 13.65 4.13
N GLY A 330 -11.55 12.56 4.10
CA GLY A 330 -12.66 12.30 5.05
C GLY A 330 -12.24 12.23 6.54
N LEU A 331 -10.98 12.53 6.83
CA LEU A 331 -10.37 12.68 8.15
C LEU A 331 -10.79 13.96 8.89
N GLU A 332 -11.61 14.84 8.30
CA GLU A 332 -12.07 16.05 8.97
C GLU A 332 -12.84 15.79 10.29
N ASN A 333 -13.32 14.56 10.48
CA ASN A 333 -14.01 14.12 11.70
C ASN A 333 -13.08 13.38 12.68
N LEU A 334 -11.81 13.17 12.31
CA LEU A 334 -10.84 12.52 13.16
C LEU A 334 -10.13 13.56 14.01
N ASP A 335 -10.23 13.39 15.33
CA ASP A 335 -9.36 14.12 16.24
C ASP A 335 -7.95 13.52 16.20
N LEU A 336 -7.14 13.98 15.25
CA LEU A 336 -5.76 13.54 15.04
C LEU A 336 -4.90 13.72 16.32
N THR A 337 -5.28 14.63 17.23
CA THR A 337 -4.55 14.87 18.48
C THR A 337 -4.69 13.71 19.47
N ARG A 338 -5.73 12.88 19.33
CA ARG A 338 -5.97 11.71 20.18
C ARG A 338 -5.16 10.49 19.80
N HIS A 339 -4.53 10.50 18.62
CA HIS A 339 -3.74 9.40 18.11
C HIS A 339 -2.27 9.83 17.94
N PRO A 340 -1.38 9.50 18.90
CA PRO A 340 0.03 9.89 18.84
C PRO A 340 0.74 9.49 17.54
N ILE A 341 0.33 8.38 16.92
CA ILE A 341 0.86 7.88 15.64
C ILE A 341 0.50 8.78 14.45
N LEU A 342 -0.54 9.63 14.57
CA LEU A 342 -0.99 10.53 13.52
C LEU A 342 -0.52 11.97 13.72
N LEU A 343 0.20 12.28 14.81
CA LEU A 343 0.64 13.65 15.10
C LEU A 343 1.62 14.20 14.06
N GLU A 344 2.44 13.34 13.44
CA GLU A 344 3.36 13.76 12.38
C GLU A 344 2.63 14.24 11.11
N LEU A 345 1.43 13.72 10.84
CA LEU A 345 0.59 14.19 9.73
C LEU A 345 0.11 15.64 9.95
N LEU A 346 -0.01 16.10 11.20
CA LEU A 346 -0.36 17.48 11.51
C LEU A 346 0.78 18.46 11.18
N GLN A 347 2.03 18.02 11.27
CA GLN A 347 3.20 18.87 11.00
C GLN A 347 3.36 19.15 9.50
N ASP A 348 3.02 18.17 8.67
CA ASP A 348 3.12 18.28 7.21
C ASP A 348 2.03 19.17 6.60
N ARG A 349 0.82 19.17 7.20
CA ARG A 349 -0.29 20.06 6.81
C ARG A 349 0.07 21.55 6.90
N GLY A 350 0.94 21.93 7.84
CA GLY A 350 1.42 23.31 7.96
C GLY A 350 2.36 23.75 6.83
N SER A 351 3.03 22.80 6.17
CA SER A 351 4.01 23.06 5.12
C SER A 351 3.38 23.05 3.72
N GLU A 352 2.42 22.15 3.45
CA GLU A 352 1.66 22.16 2.19
C GLU A 352 0.70 23.35 2.08
N ALA A 353 0.06 23.76 3.18
CA ALA A 353 -0.81 24.95 3.19
C ALA A 353 -0.06 26.24 2.79
N ALA A 354 1.24 26.33 3.08
CA ALA A 354 2.08 27.45 2.68
C ALA A 354 2.41 27.46 1.17
N VAL A 355 2.59 26.28 0.56
CA VAL A 355 2.96 26.16 -0.87
C VAL A 355 1.74 26.23 -1.79
N VAL A 356 0.61 25.63 -1.40
CA VAL A 356 -0.64 25.62 -2.18
C VAL A 356 -1.31 27.00 -2.22
N SER A 357 -1.01 27.89 -1.27
CA SER A 357 -1.49 29.28 -1.26
C SER A 357 -1.08 30.12 -2.49
N SER A 358 -0.15 29.63 -3.30
CA SER A 358 0.34 30.31 -4.51
C SER A 358 -0.06 29.64 -5.84
N ALA A 359 -0.70 28.46 -5.83
CA ALA A 359 -0.90 27.66 -7.04
C ALA A 359 -2.34 27.20 -7.34
N ASN A 360 -3.28 27.24 -6.38
CA ASN A 360 -4.70 26.95 -6.64
C ASN A 360 -5.59 28.16 -6.35
N GLY A 361 -5.77 29.02 -7.37
CA GLY A 361 -7.03 29.74 -7.50
C GLY A 361 -8.13 28.74 -7.83
N ASP A 362 -9.30 28.88 -7.20
CA ASP A 362 -10.53 28.09 -7.42
C ASP A 362 -10.77 26.80 -6.61
N ALA A 363 -10.35 26.73 -5.35
CA ALA A 363 -11.12 25.92 -4.39
C ALA A 363 -12.48 26.61 -4.15
N ILE A 364 -13.57 26.10 -4.74
CA ILE A 364 -14.91 26.67 -4.59
C ILE A 364 -15.34 26.53 -3.12
N ARG A 365 -15.26 27.64 -2.38
CA ARG A 365 -15.82 27.72 -1.02
C ARG A 365 -17.34 27.84 -1.12
N PHE A 366 -18.02 26.70 -1.20
CA PHE A 366 -19.48 26.63 -1.28
C PHE A 366 -20.17 27.38 -0.15
N ARG A 367 -19.62 27.33 1.07
CA ARG A 367 -20.08 28.15 2.20
C ARG A 367 -20.05 29.66 1.93
N GLU A 368 -18.99 30.17 1.31
CA GLU A 368 -18.90 31.59 0.97
C GLU A 368 -19.90 31.97 -0.14
N LYS A 369 -20.01 31.13 -1.19
CA LYS A 369 -21.01 31.33 -2.25
C LYS A 369 -22.43 31.30 -1.69
N PHE A 370 -22.73 30.36 -0.81
CA PHE A 370 -24.03 30.20 -0.15
C PHE A 370 -24.36 31.43 0.72
N SER A 371 -23.40 31.93 1.50
CA SER A 371 -23.60 33.14 2.34
C SER A 371 -23.86 34.41 1.52
N LYS A 372 -23.38 34.46 0.26
CA LYS A 372 -23.53 35.58 -0.68
C LYS A 372 -24.74 35.44 -1.62
N SER A 373 -25.51 34.35 -1.52
CA SER A 373 -26.66 34.11 -2.38
C SER A 373 -27.76 35.17 -2.21
N ALA A 374 -28.25 35.71 -3.32
CA ALA A 374 -29.24 36.79 -3.34
C ALA A 374 -30.68 36.32 -3.06
N SER A 375 -30.98 35.04 -3.26
CA SER A 375 -32.31 34.47 -3.04
C SER A 375 -32.27 33.00 -2.59
N LEU A 376 -33.40 32.49 -2.07
CA LEU A 376 -33.58 31.07 -1.69
C LEU A 376 -33.31 30.12 -2.86
N VAL A 377 -33.69 30.53 -4.08
CA VAL A 377 -33.46 29.76 -5.30
C VAL A 377 -31.96 29.73 -5.64
N ASP A 378 -31.26 30.85 -5.48
CA ASP A 378 -29.81 30.92 -5.71
C ASP A 378 -29.03 30.11 -4.68
N ALA A 379 -29.43 30.14 -3.40
CA ALA A 379 -28.84 29.31 -2.36
C ALA A 379 -29.09 27.82 -2.62
N SER A 380 -30.29 27.44 -3.05
CA SER A 380 -30.61 26.08 -3.46
C SER A 380 -29.72 25.61 -4.61
N ASN A 381 -29.50 26.45 -5.62
CA ASN A 381 -28.60 26.13 -6.74
C ASN A 381 -27.14 25.91 -6.30
N VAL A 382 -26.65 26.71 -5.33
CA VAL A 382 -25.32 26.50 -4.74
C VAL A 382 -25.25 25.16 -4.00
N VAL A 383 -26.29 24.80 -3.24
CA VAL A 383 -26.35 23.50 -2.57
C VAL A 383 -26.40 22.36 -3.59
N ILE A 384 -27.19 22.48 -4.66
CA ILE A 384 -27.28 21.47 -5.73
C ILE A 384 -25.92 21.25 -6.37
N GLN A 385 -25.19 22.33 -6.72
CA GLN A 385 -23.84 22.22 -7.25
C GLN A 385 -22.89 21.54 -6.25
N ALA A 386 -22.95 21.91 -4.97
CA ALA A 386 -22.13 21.30 -3.94
C ALA A 386 -22.46 19.80 -3.74
N LEU A 387 -23.74 19.43 -3.80
CA LEU A 387 -24.20 18.05 -3.72
C LEU A 387 -23.73 17.23 -4.93
N ILE A 388 -23.84 17.78 -6.14
CA ILE A 388 -23.37 17.14 -7.36
C ILE A 388 -21.85 16.98 -7.31
N GLU A 389 -21.10 18.01 -6.93
CA GLU A 389 -19.65 17.92 -6.82
C GLU A 389 -19.24 16.89 -5.77
N LYS A 390 -19.87 16.92 -4.58
CA LYS A 390 -19.61 15.95 -3.51
C LYS A 390 -19.93 14.51 -3.93
N LEU A 391 -21.03 14.28 -4.63
CA LEU A 391 -21.42 12.96 -5.12
C LEU A 391 -20.68 12.54 -6.40
N SER A 392 -20.16 13.48 -7.19
CA SER A 392 -19.35 13.19 -8.39
C SER A 392 -18.01 12.57 -8.02
N ILE A 393 -17.49 12.86 -6.82
CA ILE A 393 -16.35 12.15 -6.25
C ILE A 393 -16.70 10.68 -5.99
N SER A 394 -17.96 10.42 -5.61
CA SER A 394 -18.46 9.11 -5.16
C SER A 394 -19.02 8.22 -6.28
N ILE A 395 -19.54 8.83 -7.34
CA ILE A 395 -20.36 8.17 -8.35
C ILE A 395 -19.81 8.54 -9.73
N PRO A 396 -19.10 7.62 -10.42
CA PRO A 396 -18.47 7.90 -11.71
C PRO A 396 -19.45 8.35 -12.80
N THR A 397 -20.72 7.95 -12.72
CA THR A 397 -21.76 8.40 -13.67
C THR A 397 -22.10 9.88 -13.53
N LEU A 398 -21.76 10.54 -12.42
CA LEU A 398 -21.97 11.97 -12.21
C LEU A 398 -20.78 12.84 -12.67
N GLN A 399 -19.67 12.24 -13.12
CA GLN A 399 -18.47 13.00 -13.54
C GLN A 399 -18.51 13.48 -15.00
N ASN A 400 -19.32 12.84 -15.86
CA ASN A 400 -19.26 13.05 -17.32
C ASN A 400 -20.63 13.29 -17.98
N ASP A 401 -21.74 13.21 -17.25
CA ASP A 401 -23.10 13.41 -17.78
C ASP A 401 -23.77 14.65 -17.18
N ASP A 402 -24.65 15.28 -17.95
CA ASP A 402 -25.52 16.37 -17.49
C ASP A 402 -26.48 15.80 -16.44
N VAL A 403 -26.29 16.17 -15.17
CA VAL A 403 -27.03 15.57 -14.05
C VAL A 403 -28.47 16.09 -14.02
N ASP A 404 -29.44 15.21 -14.26
CA ASP A 404 -30.86 15.54 -14.09
C ASP A 404 -31.20 15.77 -12.60
N THR A 405 -31.29 17.04 -12.24
CA THR A 405 -31.57 17.50 -10.87
C THR A 405 -32.99 17.16 -10.38
N TYR A 406 -33.89 16.76 -11.28
CA TYR A 406 -35.26 16.35 -10.97
C TYR A 406 -35.43 14.84 -10.82
N LYS A 407 -34.36 14.07 -11.07
CA LYS A 407 -34.38 12.63 -10.85
C LYS A 407 -34.07 12.30 -9.38
N PRO A 408 -34.72 11.28 -8.78
CA PRO A 408 -34.44 10.90 -7.40
C PRO A 408 -32.96 10.52 -7.19
N ILE A 409 -32.35 11.04 -6.11
CA ILE A 409 -30.92 10.87 -5.81
C ILE A 409 -30.54 9.37 -5.67
N GLN A 410 -31.47 8.54 -5.20
CA GLN A 410 -31.29 7.10 -5.06
C GLN A 410 -31.05 6.39 -6.39
N SER A 411 -31.61 6.92 -7.48
CA SER A 411 -31.44 6.35 -8.82
C SER A 411 -30.00 6.48 -9.35
N TYR A 412 -29.19 7.33 -8.71
CA TYR A 412 -27.76 7.45 -8.97
C TYR A 412 -26.90 6.50 -8.12
N GLY A 413 -27.50 5.72 -7.22
CA GLY A 413 -26.78 4.75 -6.38
C GLY A 413 -26.51 5.20 -4.95
N VAL A 414 -27.18 6.25 -4.47
CA VAL A 414 -27.08 6.68 -3.07
C VAL A 414 -27.86 5.71 -2.16
N ASP A 415 -27.12 4.90 -1.41
CA ASP A 415 -27.65 3.94 -0.44
C ASP A 415 -27.83 4.53 0.98
N SER A 416 -28.22 3.71 1.95
CA SER A 416 -28.45 4.15 3.33
C SER A 416 -27.20 4.65 4.04
N LEU A 417 -26.01 4.18 3.65
CA LEU A 417 -24.76 4.61 4.27
C LEU A 417 -24.32 5.96 3.70
N LEU A 418 -24.40 6.11 2.37
CA LEU A 418 -24.15 7.39 1.70
C LEU A 418 -25.16 8.47 2.11
N ALA A 419 -26.42 8.11 2.36
CA ALA A 419 -27.42 9.06 2.84
C ALA A 419 -27.11 9.62 4.25
N ILE A 420 -26.62 8.77 5.17
CA ILE A 420 -26.17 9.23 6.49
C ILE A 420 -24.94 10.12 6.38
N GLU A 421 -24.02 9.81 5.47
CA GLU A 421 -22.85 10.64 5.22
C GLU A 421 -23.23 12.01 4.66
N LEU A 422 -24.09 12.02 3.64
CA LEU A 422 -24.57 13.23 3.00
C LEU A 422 -25.27 14.13 4.03
N ARG A 423 -26.09 13.56 4.91
CA ARG A 423 -26.70 14.29 6.03
C ARG A 423 -25.66 15.00 6.89
N ASN A 424 -24.67 14.27 7.39
CA ASN A 424 -23.69 14.83 8.32
C ASN A 424 -22.81 15.88 7.64
N TRP A 425 -22.53 15.70 6.34
CA TRP A 425 -21.84 16.70 5.53
C TRP A 425 -22.69 17.97 5.33
N ILE A 426 -23.99 17.83 5.02
CA ILE A 426 -24.93 18.96 4.92
C ILE A 426 -24.99 19.75 6.23
N GLU A 427 -25.11 19.06 7.36
CA GLU A 427 -25.15 19.67 8.70
C GLU A 427 -23.88 20.47 8.98
N LYS A 428 -22.71 19.95 8.58
CA LYS A 428 -21.43 20.63 8.79
C LYS A 428 -21.24 21.82 7.84
N GLU A 429 -21.52 21.63 6.56
CA GLU A 429 -21.18 22.58 5.51
C GLU A 429 -22.17 23.75 5.45
N PHE A 430 -23.45 23.44 5.62
CA PHE A 430 -24.55 24.39 5.54
C PHE A 430 -25.25 24.63 6.88
N ARG A 431 -24.89 23.97 7.99
CA ARG A 431 -25.62 24.12 9.27
C ARG A 431 -27.13 23.92 9.10
N ALA A 432 -27.50 22.92 8.30
CA ALA A 432 -28.89 22.56 8.04
C ALA A 432 -29.14 21.14 8.51
N ASN A 433 -30.18 20.95 9.31
CA ASN A 433 -30.57 19.63 9.78
C ASN A 433 -31.56 18.98 8.80
N VAL A 434 -31.16 17.84 8.25
CA VAL A 434 -31.94 17.04 7.31
C VAL A 434 -32.06 15.62 7.85
N ALA A 435 -33.24 15.02 7.81
CA ALA A 435 -33.38 13.63 8.23
C ALA A 435 -32.93 12.67 7.10
N VAL A 436 -32.41 11.49 7.47
CA VAL A 436 -31.94 10.50 6.47
C VAL A 436 -33.08 10.06 5.54
N PHE A 437 -34.31 9.94 6.06
CA PHE A 437 -35.48 9.64 5.23
C PHE A 437 -35.83 10.78 4.26
N GLU A 438 -35.45 12.03 4.53
CA GLU A 438 -35.62 13.15 3.60
C GLU A 438 -34.57 13.11 2.49
N ILE A 439 -33.50 12.34 2.64
CA ILE A 439 -32.52 12.06 1.58
C ILE A 439 -32.93 10.81 0.80
N GLN A 440 -33.40 9.78 1.50
CA GLN A 440 -33.84 8.50 0.91
C GLN A 440 -35.33 8.43 0.56
N GLY A 441 -36.09 9.52 0.71
CA GLY A 441 -37.54 9.52 0.54
C GLY A 441 -38.00 9.73 -0.91
N GLY A 442 -37.18 9.40 -1.91
CA GLY A 442 -37.42 9.79 -3.30
C GLY A 442 -37.06 11.23 -3.63
N SER A 443 -36.31 11.91 -2.74
CA SER A 443 -35.89 13.29 -2.93
C SER A 443 -34.95 13.44 -4.13
N THR A 444 -35.16 14.52 -4.88
CA THR A 444 -34.33 14.93 -6.02
C THR A 444 -33.27 15.92 -5.53
N PHE A 445 -32.24 16.19 -6.33
CA PHE A 445 -31.26 17.23 -6.02
C PHE A 445 -31.94 18.58 -5.77
N SER A 446 -32.93 18.93 -6.59
CA SER A 446 -33.70 20.17 -6.48
C SER A 446 -34.49 20.26 -5.17
N THR A 447 -35.19 19.19 -4.78
CA THR A 447 -35.96 19.18 -3.53
C THR A 447 -35.05 19.24 -2.31
N LEU A 448 -33.93 18.52 -2.35
CA LEU A 448 -32.95 18.51 -1.26
C LEU A 448 -32.22 19.86 -1.15
N GLY A 449 -31.83 20.48 -2.26
CA GLY A 449 -31.22 21.81 -2.29
C GLY A 449 -32.11 22.88 -1.66
N MET A 450 -33.41 22.86 -1.97
CA MET A 450 -34.40 23.76 -1.37
C MET A 450 -34.58 23.51 0.13
N LEU A 451 -34.60 22.25 0.54
CA LEU A 451 -34.77 21.86 1.94
C LEU A 451 -33.58 22.27 2.80
N VAL A 452 -32.36 22.11 2.28
CA VAL A 452 -31.12 22.57 2.92
C VAL A 452 -31.08 24.09 2.99
N ALA A 453 -31.37 24.78 1.89
CA ALA A 453 -31.35 26.24 1.84
C ALA A 453 -32.40 26.86 2.79
N GLY A 454 -33.58 26.24 2.92
CA GLY A 454 -34.64 26.73 3.81
C GLY A 454 -34.45 26.43 5.29
N ARG A 455 -33.60 25.45 5.66
CA ARG A 455 -33.33 25.05 7.06
C ARG A 455 -31.93 25.43 7.54
N CYS A 456 -31.22 26.23 6.74
CA CYS A 456 -29.87 26.67 7.02
C CYS A 456 -29.85 27.71 8.15
N GLU A 457 -28.99 27.53 9.16
CA GLU A 457 -28.77 28.49 10.24
C GLU A 457 -27.69 29.55 9.92
N VAL A 458 -27.10 29.53 8.72
CA VAL A 458 -26.07 30.49 8.31
C VAL A 458 -26.74 31.85 8.04
N GLN A 459 -26.27 32.91 8.71
CA GLN A 459 -26.79 34.27 8.49
C GLN A 459 -26.51 34.74 7.06
N HIS A 460 -27.58 35.03 6.32
CA HIS A 460 -27.50 35.62 4.99
C HIS A 460 -27.58 37.15 5.08
N ALA A 461 -26.58 37.85 4.54
CA ALA A 461 -26.57 39.31 4.53
C ALA A 461 -27.72 39.92 3.70
N ALA A 462 -28.22 39.19 2.69
CA ALA A 462 -29.30 39.62 1.81
C ALA A 462 -30.69 39.13 2.25
N TRP A 463 -30.77 38.21 3.21
CA TRP A 463 -32.05 37.65 3.70
C TRP A 463 -32.28 38.17 5.11
N THR A 464 -32.66 39.43 5.21
CA THR A 464 -33.26 39.91 6.46
C THR A 464 -34.74 39.52 6.41
N THR A 465 -35.14 38.72 7.41
CA THR A 465 -36.50 38.25 7.78
C THR A 465 -37.68 38.74 6.95
#